data_AF-A0A239H083-F1
#
_entry.id   AF-A0A239H083-F1
#
_cell.length_a   1.000
_cell.length_b   1.000
_cell.length_c   1.000
_cell.angle_alpha   90.00
_cell.angle_beta   90.00
_cell.angle_gamma   90.00
#
_symmetry.space_group_name_H-M   'P 1'
#
loop_
_entity.id
_entity.type
_entity.pdbx_description
1 polymer ?
#
loop_
_entity_poly.entity_id
_entity_poly.type
_entity_poly.pdbx_seq_one_letter_code
_entity_poly.pdbx_strand_id
1 'polypeptide(L)'
;MSIAPSVHPFDLAAAALSEMIRDGFHVGPVAGADEQVAAIRAAEAAESHRPTLLDLRGLEWSSIDNDTSRDLDQIEYAERVPGGIRVLVGIADVSAVVEKDTPLDQFARAQTQTIYTAVHNFPMLPLALSTDLTSLNEGEDRASLVIEFTVDPQGVLIDTKIYPALVRNRTQLAYSRVGPWLEGTAHADEKLAASPSLQAQIRLQDEASRLLRAQRIQLGALDFSRAEADPVVIDGKVQALRSSVQNRAGELIADFMIAANETMARTLRASGRSSIRRVVRSPERWSRIVALVAAKGTTLPATPDSAALNQFLQAQRAADPLRYPDLSLSIIKLMGPGEYVLARGGEPDQPGHFGLAALDYTHSTAPNRRFADLVTQRVVKAMLAGTPAPYTDDELAAIAQHCTERDSAARKVERAMQKRVAAVGLQSSIGHQFHGVITGAKDKGTFVRVFDPPVEGKIIRGAEGLDVGDTVTVTLANADPVHAFIDFTRP
;
A
#
# COMPACT_ATOMS: atom_id res chain seq x y z
N MET A 1 28.28 -13.76 43.46
CA MET A 1 27.16 -13.89 42.51
C MET A 1 26.79 -12.49 42.03
N SER A 2 27.26 -12.09 40.85
CA SER A 2 26.89 -10.83 40.24
C SER A 2 25.48 -11.00 39.66
N ILE A 3 24.51 -10.30 40.22
CA ILE A 3 23.16 -10.24 39.65
C ILE A 3 23.32 -9.48 38.33
N ALA A 4 23.18 -10.18 37.21
CA ALA A 4 23.10 -9.55 35.90
C ALA A 4 21.92 -8.56 35.94
N PRO A 5 22.11 -7.31 35.47
CA PRO A 5 21.01 -6.36 35.45
C PRO A 5 19.88 -6.95 34.61
N SER A 6 18.68 -7.01 35.18
CA SER A 6 17.47 -7.41 34.46
C SER A 6 17.20 -6.35 33.40
N VAL A 7 17.74 -6.55 32.19
CA VAL A 7 17.38 -5.76 31.02
C VAL A 7 15.94 -6.11 30.71
N HIS A 8 15.00 -5.29 31.17
CA HIS A 8 13.62 -5.40 30.75
C HIS A 8 13.58 -5.26 29.22
N PRO A 9 12.92 -6.18 28.49
CA PRO A 9 12.79 -6.06 27.05
C PRO A 9 12.09 -4.75 26.71
N PHE A 10 12.57 -4.07 25.67
CA PHE A 10 11.97 -2.81 25.21
C PHE A 10 10.50 -3.02 24.85
N ASP A 11 9.61 -2.22 25.45
CA ASP A 11 8.18 -2.31 25.20
C ASP A 11 7.81 -1.60 23.90
N LEU A 12 7.80 -2.37 22.80
CA LEU A 12 7.43 -1.88 21.48
C LEU A 12 5.96 -1.43 21.41
N ALA A 13 5.07 -2.02 22.20
CA ALA A 13 3.65 -1.64 22.20
C ALA A 13 3.45 -0.27 22.87
N ALA A 14 4.10 -0.03 24.02
CA ALA A 14 4.11 1.29 24.66
C ALA A 14 4.78 2.35 23.77
N ALA A 15 5.85 1.98 23.05
CA ALA A 15 6.48 2.86 22.09
C ALA A 15 5.53 3.23 20.93
N ALA A 16 4.81 2.25 20.37
CA ALA A 16 3.83 2.47 19.31
C ALA A 16 2.71 3.43 19.75
N LEU A 17 2.15 3.23 20.94
CA LEU A 17 1.16 4.14 21.53
C LEU A 17 1.72 5.56 21.69
N SER A 18 2.97 5.67 22.16
CA SER A 18 3.64 6.97 22.36
C SER A 18 3.88 7.71 21.04
N GLU A 19 4.28 7.02 19.97
CA GLU A 19 4.45 7.62 18.64
C GLU A 19 3.10 8.06 18.07
N MET A 20 2.05 7.24 18.20
CA MET A 20 0.70 7.59 17.76
C MET A 20 0.20 8.88 18.43
N ILE A 21 0.31 8.98 19.76
CA ILE A 21 -0.11 10.19 20.50
C ILE A 21 0.72 11.40 20.09
N ARG A 22 2.05 11.22 19.96
CA ARG A 22 2.99 12.30 19.59
C ARG A 22 2.64 12.91 18.23
N ASP A 23 2.29 12.08 17.25
CA ASP A 23 1.94 12.52 15.90
C ASP A 23 0.44 12.84 15.72
N GLY A 24 -0.31 12.92 16.84
CA GLY A 24 -1.66 13.50 16.89
C GLY A 24 -2.79 12.54 16.52
N PHE A 25 -2.59 11.23 16.68
CA PHE A 25 -3.61 10.21 16.50
C PHE A 25 -4.28 9.85 17.82
N HIS A 26 -5.57 9.52 17.76
CA HIS A 26 -6.32 9.03 18.94
C HIS A 26 -6.18 7.52 19.07
N VAL A 27 -5.78 7.05 20.25
CA VAL A 27 -5.52 5.63 20.55
C VAL A 27 -6.53 5.03 21.56
N GLY A 28 -7.52 5.83 21.97
CA GLY A 28 -8.53 5.43 22.94
C GLY A 28 -9.85 4.96 22.30
N PRO A 29 -10.81 4.53 23.13
CA PRO A 29 -12.15 4.21 22.64
C PRO A 29 -12.81 5.42 22.01
N VAL A 30 -13.75 5.14 21.11
CA VAL A 30 -14.54 6.14 20.40
C VAL A 30 -15.90 6.22 21.06
N ALA A 31 -16.27 7.38 21.57
CA ALA A 31 -17.60 7.57 22.15
C ALA A 31 -18.69 7.28 21.10
N GLY A 32 -19.68 6.47 21.45
CA GLY A 32 -20.76 6.09 20.53
C GLY A 32 -20.45 4.93 19.57
N ALA A 33 -19.20 4.44 19.53
CA ALA A 33 -18.83 3.40 18.56
C ALA A 33 -19.45 2.05 18.89
N ASP A 34 -19.47 1.64 20.16
CA ASP A 34 -20.04 0.34 20.55
C ASP A 34 -21.55 0.33 20.33
N GLU A 35 -22.26 1.42 20.66
CA GLU A 35 -23.69 1.55 20.38
C GLU A 35 -23.96 1.53 18.87
N GLN A 36 -23.14 2.23 18.07
CA GLN A 36 -23.29 2.24 16.61
C GLN A 36 -23.02 0.86 16.00
N VAL A 37 -21.98 0.13 16.44
CA VAL A 37 -21.69 -1.24 15.99
C VAL A 37 -22.85 -2.18 16.35
N ALA A 38 -23.41 -2.06 17.54
CA ALA A 38 -24.57 -2.86 17.95
C ALA A 38 -25.80 -2.57 17.06
N ALA A 39 -26.04 -1.30 16.73
CA ALA A 39 -27.12 -0.89 15.83
C ALA A 39 -26.94 -1.45 14.41
N ILE A 40 -25.71 -1.40 13.87
CA ILE A 40 -25.37 -1.99 12.57
C ILE A 40 -25.67 -3.50 12.56
N ARG A 41 -25.21 -4.24 13.58
CA ARG A 41 -25.46 -5.69 13.67
C ARG A 41 -26.95 -6.01 13.76
N ALA A 42 -27.71 -5.21 14.50
CA ALA A 42 -29.15 -5.37 14.61
C ALA A 42 -29.85 -5.12 13.27
N ALA A 43 -29.43 -4.09 12.51
CA ALA A 43 -29.94 -3.82 11.18
C ALA A 43 -29.65 -4.98 10.21
N GLU A 44 -28.40 -5.46 10.16
CA GLU A 44 -28.03 -6.61 9.31
C GLU A 44 -28.82 -7.88 9.62
N ALA A 45 -29.14 -8.12 10.91
CA ALA A 45 -29.94 -9.26 11.32
C ALA A 45 -31.45 -9.10 11.02
N ALA A 46 -31.95 -7.86 11.02
CA ALA A 46 -33.35 -7.53 10.76
C ALA A 46 -33.68 -7.48 9.25
N GLU A 47 -32.69 -7.19 8.41
CA GLU A 47 -32.88 -6.97 6.99
C GLU A 47 -33.18 -8.29 6.24
N SER A 48 -34.48 -8.53 6.01
CA SER A 48 -34.99 -9.50 5.01
C SER A 48 -35.12 -8.89 3.61
N HIS A 49 -34.74 -7.62 3.43
CA HIS A 49 -34.98 -6.83 2.22
C HIS A 49 -33.79 -5.91 1.90
N ARG A 50 -32.65 -6.47 1.50
CA ARG A 50 -31.68 -5.66 0.72
C ARG A 50 -32.38 -5.23 -0.58
N PRO A 51 -32.17 -3.99 -1.08
CA PRO A 51 -32.48 -3.68 -2.48
C PRO A 51 -31.86 -4.79 -3.35
N THR A 52 -32.51 -5.15 -4.46
CA THR A 52 -32.09 -6.28 -5.29
C THR A 52 -30.74 -5.97 -5.94
N LEU A 53 -29.66 -6.18 -5.19
CA LEU A 53 -28.29 -6.11 -5.65
C LEU A 53 -28.11 -7.19 -6.71
N LEU A 54 -27.29 -6.89 -7.71
CA LEU A 54 -26.88 -7.91 -8.66
C LEU A 54 -26.22 -9.05 -7.88
N ASP A 55 -26.74 -10.27 -8.03
CA ASP A 55 -26.19 -11.43 -7.35
C ASP A 55 -25.02 -12.02 -8.15
N LEU A 56 -23.80 -11.79 -7.66
CA LEU A 56 -22.57 -12.32 -8.21
C LEU A 56 -21.93 -13.37 -7.29
N ARG A 57 -22.64 -13.86 -6.26
CA ARG A 57 -22.12 -14.87 -5.34
C ARG A 57 -21.75 -16.18 -6.03
N GLY A 58 -22.34 -16.45 -7.20
CA GLY A 58 -22.06 -17.64 -8.01
C GLY A 58 -20.68 -17.66 -8.67
N LEU A 59 -19.96 -16.54 -8.71
CA LEU A 59 -18.62 -16.50 -9.31
C LEU A 59 -17.55 -17.03 -8.35
N GLU A 60 -16.44 -17.49 -8.94
CA GLU A 60 -15.24 -18.00 -8.24
C GLU A 60 -14.37 -16.83 -7.75
N TRP A 61 -14.94 -15.97 -6.91
CA TRP A 61 -14.21 -14.86 -6.29
C TRP A 61 -13.12 -15.36 -5.36
N SER A 62 -11.97 -14.71 -5.36
CA SER A 62 -10.89 -14.98 -4.41
C SER A 62 -10.24 -13.68 -3.94
N SER A 63 -9.57 -13.74 -2.80
CA SER A 63 -8.71 -12.65 -2.29
C SER A 63 -7.28 -13.16 -2.21
N ILE A 64 -6.30 -12.28 -2.42
CA ILE A 64 -4.88 -12.58 -2.19
C ILE A 64 -4.30 -11.48 -1.29
N ASP A 65 -3.90 -11.85 -0.08
CA ASP A 65 -3.45 -10.91 0.96
C ASP A 65 -2.23 -11.44 1.72
N ASN A 66 -1.80 -10.74 2.78
CA ASN A 66 -0.80 -11.28 3.70
C ASN A 66 -1.40 -12.45 4.51
N ASP A 67 -0.56 -13.39 4.94
CA ASP A 67 -0.98 -14.59 5.69
C ASP A 67 -1.85 -14.28 6.93
N THR A 68 -1.67 -13.10 7.53
CA THR A 68 -2.37 -12.67 8.76
C THR A 68 -3.48 -11.64 8.52
N SER A 69 -3.73 -11.25 7.27
CA SER A 69 -4.75 -10.26 6.94
C SER A 69 -6.15 -10.76 7.30
N ARG A 70 -6.93 -9.88 7.93
CA ARG A 70 -8.34 -10.12 8.27
C ARG A 70 -9.27 -9.00 7.78
N ASP A 71 -8.70 -7.87 7.41
CA ASP A 71 -9.35 -6.69 6.86
C ASP A 71 -9.33 -6.70 5.33
N LEU A 72 -10.03 -7.70 4.74
CA LEU A 72 -10.03 -7.93 3.31
C LEU A 72 -10.90 -6.90 2.60
N ASP A 73 -10.25 -5.89 2.02
CA ASP A 73 -10.90 -4.80 1.29
C ASP A 73 -11.44 -5.22 -0.07
N GLN A 74 -10.90 -6.28 -0.66
CA GLN A 74 -11.05 -6.57 -2.07
C GLN A 74 -11.09 -8.08 -2.37
N ILE A 75 -11.79 -8.46 -3.44
CA ILE A 75 -11.76 -9.79 -4.07
C ILE A 75 -11.78 -9.66 -5.60
N GLU A 76 -11.23 -10.64 -6.31
CA GLU A 76 -11.14 -10.62 -7.77
C GLU A 76 -11.71 -11.85 -8.46
N TYR A 77 -12.18 -11.61 -9.68
CA TYR A 77 -12.60 -12.59 -10.66
C TYR A 77 -12.22 -12.12 -12.06
N ALA A 78 -11.98 -13.06 -12.96
CA ALA A 78 -11.68 -12.81 -14.36
C ALA A 78 -12.27 -13.90 -15.26
N GLU A 79 -12.69 -13.49 -16.45
CA GLU A 79 -13.22 -14.36 -17.51
C GLU A 79 -12.71 -13.93 -18.89
N ARG A 80 -12.56 -14.89 -19.80
CA ARG A 80 -12.27 -14.58 -21.21
C ARG A 80 -13.53 -14.13 -21.91
N VAL A 81 -13.45 -13.02 -22.63
CA VAL A 81 -14.55 -12.46 -23.43
C VAL A 81 -14.05 -12.14 -24.85
N PRO A 82 -14.94 -11.97 -25.84
CA PRO A 82 -14.53 -11.38 -27.11
C PRO A 82 -13.83 -10.04 -26.86
N GLY A 83 -12.62 -9.88 -27.38
CA GLY A 83 -11.85 -8.64 -27.23
C GLY A 83 -10.87 -8.61 -26.05
N GLY A 84 -10.84 -9.59 -25.15
CA GLY A 84 -9.84 -9.64 -24.10
C GLY A 84 -10.21 -10.45 -22.86
N ILE A 85 -9.73 -10.00 -21.71
CA ILE A 85 -10.00 -10.61 -20.40
C ILE A 85 -10.83 -9.60 -19.61
N ARG A 86 -12.07 -9.95 -19.26
CA ARG A 86 -12.86 -9.14 -18.33
C ARG A 86 -12.40 -9.46 -16.91
N VAL A 87 -12.10 -8.43 -16.15
CA VAL A 87 -11.73 -8.49 -14.74
C VAL A 87 -12.80 -7.75 -13.94
N LEU A 88 -13.25 -8.37 -12.86
CA LEU A 88 -14.10 -7.77 -11.86
C LEU A 88 -13.31 -7.68 -10.56
N VAL A 89 -13.27 -6.50 -9.99
CA VAL A 89 -12.71 -6.25 -8.65
C VAL A 89 -13.86 -5.86 -7.74
N GLY A 90 -14.22 -6.74 -6.81
CA GLY A 90 -15.19 -6.46 -5.77
C GLY A 90 -14.53 -5.76 -4.60
N ILE A 91 -14.95 -4.53 -4.28
CA ILE A 91 -14.47 -3.78 -3.11
C ILE A 91 -15.52 -3.82 -1.99
N ALA A 92 -15.11 -4.01 -0.75
CA ALA A 92 -15.97 -3.96 0.43
C ALA A 92 -16.82 -2.67 0.45
N ASP A 93 -18.16 -2.76 0.56
CA ASP A 93 -19.02 -1.56 0.63
C ASP A 93 -19.11 -0.99 2.05
N VAL A 94 -18.02 -0.40 2.54
CA VAL A 94 -17.96 0.23 3.86
C VAL A 94 -18.94 1.38 3.99
N SER A 95 -19.20 2.12 2.90
CA SER A 95 -20.14 3.24 2.88
C SER A 95 -21.60 2.84 3.13
N ALA A 96 -21.95 1.56 2.94
CA ALA A 96 -23.27 1.04 3.29
C ALA A 96 -23.46 0.86 4.81
N VAL A 97 -22.35 0.78 5.56
CA VAL A 97 -22.35 0.48 6.99
C VAL A 97 -21.96 1.72 7.81
N VAL A 98 -21.00 2.51 7.32
CA VAL A 98 -20.51 3.72 7.98
C VAL A 98 -21.09 4.94 7.26
N GLU A 99 -22.24 5.41 7.72
CA GLU A 99 -22.89 6.61 7.18
C GLU A 99 -22.14 7.90 7.55
N LYS A 100 -22.23 8.91 6.67
CA LYS A 100 -21.62 10.24 6.87
C LYS A 100 -22.12 10.87 8.19
N ASP A 101 -21.24 11.55 8.90
CA ASP A 101 -21.50 12.34 10.12
C ASP A 101 -21.90 11.50 11.36
N THR A 102 -21.84 10.17 11.28
CA THR A 102 -21.99 9.27 12.44
C THR A 102 -20.73 9.25 13.33
N PRO A 103 -20.80 8.77 14.59
CA PRO A 103 -19.61 8.66 15.45
C PRO A 103 -18.43 7.91 14.82
N LEU A 104 -18.70 6.79 14.15
CA LEU A 104 -17.67 6.03 13.45
C LEU A 104 -17.08 6.78 12.25
N ASP A 105 -17.90 7.53 11.52
CA ASP A 105 -17.43 8.39 10.42
C ASP A 105 -16.55 9.52 10.92
N GLN A 106 -16.96 10.19 12.00
CA GLN A 106 -16.18 11.28 12.60
C GLN A 106 -14.81 10.78 13.09
N PHE A 107 -14.76 9.57 13.67
CA PHE A 107 -13.52 8.94 14.05
C PHE A 107 -12.66 8.57 12.83
N ALA A 108 -13.25 7.93 11.81
CA ALA A 108 -12.55 7.57 10.58
C ALA A 108 -12.00 8.82 9.86
N ARG A 109 -12.75 9.93 9.85
CA ARG A 109 -12.33 11.23 9.33
C ARG A 109 -11.15 11.80 10.13
N ALA A 110 -11.16 11.69 11.46
CA ALA A 110 -10.08 12.18 12.30
C ALA A 110 -8.78 11.38 12.10
N GLN A 111 -8.88 10.05 12.02
CA GLN A 111 -7.73 9.14 11.84
C GLN A 111 -7.22 9.08 10.40
N THR A 112 -8.13 9.17 9.43
CA THR A 112 -7.95 9.05 7.97
C THR A 112 -7.46 7.70 7.44
N GLN A 113 -6.73 6.92 8.22
CA GLN A 113 -6.21 5.62 7.80
C GLN A 113 -5.86 4.71 8.98
N THR A 114 -5.73 3.41 8.71
CA THR A 114 -5.11 2.45 9.64
C THR A 114 -3.60 2.66 9.64
N ILE A 115 -2.98 2.60 10.82
CA ILE A 115 -1.52 2.72 10.98
C ILE A 115 -0.94 1.38 11.46
N TYR A 116 0.09 0.91 10.75
CA TYR A 116 0.71 -0.40 10.99
C TYR A 116 2.08 -0.21 11.65
N THR A 117 2.22 -0.54 12.94
CA THR A 117 3.49 -0.35 13.66
C THR A 117 4.31 -1.63 13.83
N ALA A 118 4.02 -2.65 13.01
CA ALA A 118 4.50 -4.03 13.07
C ALA A 118 4.10 -4.83 14.31
N VAL A 119 4.05 -4.21 15.49
CA VAL A 119 3.67 -4.86 16.75
C VAL A 119 2.19 -4.72 17.10
N HIS A 120 1.55 -3.64 16.62
CA HIS A 120 0.16 -3.34 16.85
C HIS A 120 -0.39 -2.54 15.66
N ASN A 121 -1.61 -2.83 15.27
CA ASN A 121 -2.30 -2.07 14.23
C ASN A 121 -3.29 -1.14 14.92
N PHE A 122 -3.31 0.12 14.49
CA PHE A 122 -4.28 1.12 14.96
C PHE A 122 -5.30 1.34 13.84
N PRO A 123 -6.43 0.62 13.86
CA PRO A 123 -7.34 0.60 12.73
C PRO A 123 -8.17 1.89 12.65
N MET A 124 -8.42 2.34 11.42
CA MET A 124 -9.30 3.49 11.15
C MET A 124 -10.74 3.23 11.62
N LEU A 125 -11.18 1.98 11.49
CA LEU A 125 -12.50 1.50 11.92
C LEU A 125 -12.34 0.43 13.01
N PRO A 126 -13.31 0.28 13.92
CA PRO A 126 -13.29 -0.80 14.90
C PRO A 126 -13.09 -2.17 14.25
N LEU A 127 -12.37 -3.08 14.90
CA LEU A 127 -12.12 -4.44 14.40
C LEU A 127 -13.41 -5.19 14.10
N ALA A 128 -14.46 -4.94 14.88
CA ALA A 128 -15.80 -5.49 14.67
C ALA A 128 -16.41 -5.11 13.31
N LEU A 129 -15.93 -4.06 12.65
CA LEU A 129 -16.27 -3.74 11.26
C LEU A 129 -15.17 -4.23 10.33
N SER A 130 -13.96 -3.69 10.47
CA SER A 130 -12.90 -3.84 9.48
C SER A 130 -12.46 -5.29 9.28
N THR A 131 -12.60 -6.16 10.27
CA THR A 131 -12.22 -7.59 10.18
C THR A 131 -13.41 -8.55 10.15
N ASP A 132 -14.63 -8.02 10.14
CA ASP A 132 -15.86 -8.80 10.22
C ASP A 132 -16.93 -8.20 9.27
N LEU A 133 -17.77 -7.28 9.74
CA LEU A 133 -18.98 -6.87 9.01
C LEU A 133 -18.71 -6.32 7.60
N THR A 134 -17.61 -5.60 7.42
CA THR A 134 -17.24 -5.01 6.12
C THR A 134 -16.13 -5.77 5.41
N SER A 135 -15.44 -6.69 6.07
CA SER A 135 -14.41 -7.51 5.42
C SER A 135 -15.03 -8.51 4.46
N LEU A 136 -14.41 -8.72 3.31
CA LEU A 136 -14.80 -9.73 2.31
C LEU A 136 -14.30 -11.13 2.72
N ASN A 137 -14.65 -11.57 3.93
CA ASN A 137 -14.19 -12.83 4.51
C ASN A 137 -14.59 -14.07 3.69
N GLU A 138 -13.73 -15.09 3.70
CA GLU A 138 -13.96 -16.36 3.01
C GLU A 138 -15.27 -17.01 3.48
N GLY A 139 -16.11 -17.39 2.52
CA GLY A 139 -17.37 -18.08 2.79
C GLY A 139 -18.50 -17.17 3.29
N GLU A 140 -18.35 -15.85 3.21
CA GLU A 140 -19.36 -14.91 3.70
C GLU A 140 -19.94 -14.07 2.56
N ASP A 141 -21.27 -13.86 2.61
CA ASP A 141 -21.97 -13.03 1.65
C ASP A 141 -21.81 -11.56 2.06
N ARG A 142 -21.37 -10.73 1.12
CA ARG A 142 -21.05 -9.31 1.39
C ARG A 142 -21.55 -8.40 0.28
N ALA A 143 -22.04 -7.22 0.69
CA ALA A 143 -22.28 -6.13 -0.24
C ALA A 143 -20.94 -5.58 -0.71
N SER A 144 -20.81 -5.36 -2.01
CA SER A 144 -19.59 -4.92 -2.64
C SER A 144 -19.88 -3.88 -3.72
N LEU A 145 -19.00 -2.91 -3.85
CA LEU A 145 -18.92 -2.08 -5.04
C LEU A 145 -17.99 -2.77 -6.04
N VAL A 146 -18.54 -3.29 -7.13
CA VAL A 146 -17.78 -3.97 -8.17
C VAL A 146 -17.31 -2.96 -9.21
N ILE A 147 -16.01 -3.02 -9.51
CA ILE A 147 -15.36 -2.29 -10.59
C ILE A 147 -15.02 -3.32 -11.67
N GLU A 148 -15.69 -3.22 -12.82
CA GLU A 148 -15.54 -4.11 -13.98
C GLU A 148 -14.77 -3.39 -15.08
N PHE A 149 -13.82 -4.07 -15.71
CA PHE A 149 -13.12 -3.61 -16.90
C PHE A 149 -12.66 -4.78 -17.75
N THR A 150 -12.55 -4.59 -19.07
CA THR A 150 -11.93 -5.55 -19.97
C THR A 150 -10.53 -5.08 -20.35
N VAL A 151 -9.55 -5.97 -20.17
CA VAL A 151 -8.16 -5.79 -20.58
C VAL A 151 -8.01 -6.38 -21.98
N ASP A 152 -7.77 -5.52 -22.97
CA ASP A 152 -7.55 -5.96 -24.35
C ASP A 152 -6.15 -6.61 -24.53
N PRO A 153 -5.84 -7.21 -25.69
CA PRO A 153 -4.53 -7.83 -25.93
C PRO A 153 -3.34 -6.86 -25.90
N GLN A 154 -3.58 -5.55 -25.94
CA GLN A 154 -2.58 -4.50 -25.80
C GLN A 154 -2.43 -4.03 -24.35
N GLY A 155 -3.26 -4.52 -23.42
CA GLY A 155 -3.26 -4.09 -22.02
C GLY A 155 -4.02 -2.80 -21.77
N VAL A 156 -4.84 -2.34 -22.72
CA VAL A 156 -5.69 -1.16 -22.57
C VAL A 156 -7.01 -1.54 -21.90
N LEU A 157 -7.46 -0.67 -21.00
CA LEU A 157 -8.75 -0.79 -20.31
C LEU A 157 -9.90 -0.31 -21.20
N ILE A 158 -10.79 -1.23 -21.54
CA ILE A 158 -12.03 -1.01 -22.30
C ILE A 158 -13.26 -1.51 -21.51
N ASP A 159 -14.46 -1.15 -21.96
CA ASP A 159 -15.74 -1.62 -21.40
C ASP A 159 -15.84 -1.56 -19.86
N THR A 160 -15.57 -0.38 -19.30
CA THR A 160 -15.53 -0.17 -17.85
C THR A 160 -16.91 0.09 -17.24
N LYS A 161 -17.20 -0.49 -16.08
CA LYS A 161 -18.45 -0.26 -15.30
C LYS A 161 -18.18 -0.27 -13.80
N ILE A 162 -19.06 0.41 -13.06
CA ILE A 162 -19.07 0.39 -11.59
C ILE A 162 -20.51 0.19 -11.13
N TYR A 163 -20.75 -0.79 -10.25
CA TYR A 163 -22.09 -1.08 -9.75
C TYR A 163 -22.05 -1.83 -8.41
N PRO A 164 -23.08 -1.69 -7.55
CA PRO A 164 -23.19 -2.47 -6.32
C PRO A 164 -23.67 -3.89 -6.62
N ALA A 165 -23.10 -4.88 -5.93
CA ALA A 165 -23.43 -6.30 -6.08
C ALA A 165 -23.34 -7.04 -4.73
N LEU A 166 -23.94 -8.23 -4.70
CA LEU A 166 -23.74 -9.21 -3.64
C LEU A 166 -22.70 -10.23 -4.09
N VAL A 167 -21.64 -10.40 -3.31
CA VAL A 167 -20.52 -11.29 -3.62
C VAL A 167 -20.28 -12.27 -2.48
N ARG A 168 -19.55 -13.35 -2.77
CA ARG A 168 -19.11 -14.33 -1.77
C ARG A 168 -17.67 -14.71 -2.08
N ASN A 169 -16.74 -14.34 -1.21
CA ASN A 169 -15.35 -14.76 -1.35
C ASN A 169 -15.27 -16.27 -1.20
N ARG A 170 -14.85 -16.99 -2.25
CA ARG A 170 -14.78 -18.46 -2.24
C ARG A 170 -13.47 -18.94 -1.63
N THR A 171 -12.40 -18.16 -1.72
CA THR A 171 -11.09 -18.57 -1.22
C THR A 171 -10.24 -17.37 -0.85
N GLN A 172 -9.79 -17.34 0.42
CA GLN A 172 -8.73 -16.45 0.88
C GLN A 172 -7.37 -17.10 0.66
N LEU A 173 -6.56 -16.47 -0.17
CA LEU A 173 -5.21 -16.90 -0.54
C LEU A 173 -4.16 -15.93 0.05
N ALA A 174 -2.91 -16.37 0.10
CA ALA A 174 -1.80 -15.58 0.61
C ALA A 174 -0.74 -15.30 -0.45
N TYR A 175 -0.19 -14.08 -0.48
CA TYR A 175 0.92 -13.70 -1.38
C TYR A 175 2.09 -14.68 -1.29
N SER A 176 2.43 -15.11 -0.06
CA SER A 176 3.54 -16.02 0.22
C SER A 176 3.37 -17.41 -0.40
N ARG A 177 2.15 -17.79 -0.79
CA ARG A 177 1.82 -19.07 -1.42
C ARG A 177 1.58 -18.94 -2.92
N VAL A 178 0.79 -17.94 -3.32
CA VAL A 178 0.42 -17.73 -4.73
C VAL A 178 1.61 -17.25 -5.56
N GLY A 179 2.45 -16.36 -5.01
CA GLY A 179 3.58 -15.77 -5.74
C GLY A 179 4.57 -16.81 -6.25
N PRO A 180 5.21 -17.59 -5.35
CA PRO A 180 6.13 -18.66 -5.74
C PRO A 180 5.50 -19.72 -6.67
N TRP A 181 4.20 -19.99 -6.52
CA TRP A 181 3.48 -20.91 -7.40
C TRP A 181 3.32 -20.34 -8.83
N LEU A 182 2.92 -19.07 -8.98
CA LEU A 182 2.85 -18.40 -10.28
C LEU A 182 4.23 -18.29 -10.95
N GLU A 183 5.29 -18.18 -10.16
CA GLU A 183 6.69 -18.13 -10.62
C GLU A 183 7.27 -19.51 -10.96
N GLY A 184 6.58 -20.60 -10.60
CA GLY A 184 7.06 -21.97 -10.81
C GLY A 184 8.20 -22.37 -9.86
N THR A 185 8.42 -21.63 -8.78
CA THR A 185 9.46 -21.90 -7.77
C THR A 185 8.94 -22.71 -6.58
N ALA A 186 7.62 -22.88 -6.46
CA ALA A 186 6.97 -23.74 -5.48
C ALA A 186 5.76 -24.49 -6.08
N HIS A 187 5.37 -25.59 -5.45
CA HIS A 187 4.12 -26.28 -5.76
C HIS A 187 2.91 -25.51 -5.20
N ALA A 188 1.73 -25.78 -5.77
CA ALA A 188 0.47 -25.30 -5.21
C ALA A 188 0.32 -25.79 -3.76
N ASP A 189 -0.11 -24.90 -2.86
CA ASP A 189 -0.45 -25.27 -1.50
C ASP A 189 -1.80 -26.01 -1.45
N GLU A 190 -2.24 -26.43 -0.26
CA GLU A 190 -3.47 -27.22 -0.10
C GLU A 190 -4.69 -26.52 -0.70
N LYS A 191 -4.86 -25.20 -0.47
CA LYS A 191 -5.98 -24.43 -1.00
C LYS A 191 -5.97 -24.37 -2.54
N LEU A 192 -4.83 -24.05 -3.15
CA LEU A 192 -4.71 -24.00 -4.61
C LEU A 192 -4.80 -25.39 -5.25
N ALA A 193 -4.22 -26.42 -4.62
CA ALA A 193 -4.22 -27.78 -5.13
C ALA A 193 -5.62 -28.41 -5.13
N ALA A 194 -6.48 -28.00 -4.19
CA ALA A 194 -7.84 -28.52 -4.05
C ALA A 194 -8.77 -28.20 -5.25
N SER A 195 -8.45 -27.18 -6.06
CA SER A 195 -9.35 -26.70 -7.11
C SER A 195 -8.61 -26.35 -8.42
N PRO A 196 -8.72 -27.19 -9.46
CA PRO A 196 -8.20 -26.86 -10.79
C PRO A 196 -8.84 -25.62 -11.41
N SER A 197 -10.13 -25.36 -11.12
CA SER A 197 -10.82 -24.15 -11.59
C SER A 197 -10.23 -22.90 -10.94
N LEU A 198 -9.96 -22.94 -9.64
CA LEU A 198 -9.28 -21.83 -8.94
C LEU A 198 -7.90 -21.57 -9.55
N GLN A 199 -7.10 -22.61 -9.78
CA GLN A 199 -5.80 -22.42 -10.44
C GLN A 199 -5.91 -21.80 -11.83
N ALA A 200 -6.90 -22.22 -12.63
CA ALA A 200 -7.14 -21.62 -13.94
C ALA A 200 -7.58 -20.15 -13.81
N GLN A 201 -8.38 -19.84 -12.80
CA GLN A 201 -8.83 -18.50 -12.48
C GLN A 201 -7.62 -17.59 -12.15
N ILE A 202 -6.77 -17.97 -11.19
CA ILE A 202 -5.60 -17.16 -10.79
C ILE A 202 -4.60 -16.99 -11.94
N ARG A 203 -4.41 -18.01 -12.80
CA ARG A 203 -3.57 -17.87 -13.99
C ARG A 203 -4.15 -16.86 -15.00
N LEU A 204 -5.47 -16.84 -15.17
CA LEU A 204 -6.14 -15.87 -16.04
C LEU A 204 -6.04 -14.45 -15.47
N GLN A 205 -6.14 -14.30 -14.14
CA GLN A 205 -5.86 -13.03 -13.47
C GLN A 205 -4.42 -12.59 -13.72
N ASP A 206 -3.45 -13.49 -13.59
CA ASP A 206 -2.04 -13.20 -13.85
C ASP A 206 -1.81 -12.74 -15.30
N GLU A 207 -2.43 -13.40 -16.28
CA GLU A 207 -2.37 -13.01 -17.69
C GLU A 207 -2.86 -11.57 -17.91
N ALA A 208 -4.03 -11.21 -17.36
CA ALA A 208 -4.57 -9.84 -17.45
C ALA A 208 -3.65 -8.82 -16.78
N SER A 209 -3.15 -9.12 -15.58
CA SER A 209 -2.25 -8.22 -14.85
C SER A 209 -0.93 -7.97 -15.58
N ARG A 210 -0.36 -8.98 -16.26
CA ARG A 210 0.84 -8.84 -17.10
C ARG A 210 0.60 -7.89 -18.27
N LEU A 211 -0.56 -7.98 -18.93
CA LEU A 211 -0.93 -7.08 -20.02
C LEU A 211 -1.04 -5.63 -19.52
N LEU A 212 -1.74 -5.42 -18.40
CA LEU A 212 -1.83 -4.10 -17.75
C LEU A 212 -0.46 -3.52 -17.41
N ARG A 213 0.42 -4.33 -16.83
CA ARG A 213 1.77 -3.92 -16.47
C ARG A 213 2.61 -3.56 -17.68
N ALA A 214 2.56 -4.37 -18.74
CA ALA A 214 3.28 -4.10 -19.98
C ALA A 214 2.84 -2.75 -20.58
N GLN A 215 1.54 -2.48 -20.62
CA GLN A 215 1.01 -1.22 -21.13
C GLN A 215 1.44 -0.02 -20.27
N ARG A 216 1.37 -0.13 -18.93
CA ARG A 216 1.83 0.96 -18.04
C ARG A 216 3.32 1.25 -18.21
N ILE A 217 4.16 0.22 -18.36
CA ILE A 217 5.58 0.40 -18.63
C ILE A 217 5.80 1.14 -19.95
N GLN A 218 5.05 0.82 -21.00
CA GLN A 218 5.10 1.53 -22.28
C GLN A 218 4.68 3.01 -22.16
N LEU A 219 3.70 3.30 -21.30
CA LEU A 219 3.29 4.66 -20.98
C LEU A 219 4.28 5.41 -20.07
N GLY A 220 5.33 4.75 -19.59
CA GLY A 220 6.39 5.35 -18.78
C GLY A 220 6.14 5.31 -17.27
N ALA A 221 5.31 4.38 -16.77
CA ALA A 221 5.18 4.13 -15.34
C ALA A 221 6.51 3.66 -14.74
N LEU A 222 6.88 4.22 -13.60
CA LEU A 222 8.16 3.94 -12.93
C LEU A 222 8.02 2.70 -12.05
N ASP A 223 8.87 1.71 -12.28
CA ASP A 223 8.93 0.50 -11.45
C ASP A 223 10.06 0.58 -10.42
N PHE A 224 9.74 1.12 -9.25
CA PHE A 224 10.68 1.19 -8.13
C PHE A 224 10.63 -0.09 -7.31
N SER A 225 11.78 -0.75 -7.16
CA SER A 225 11.98 -1.73 -6.11
C SER A 225 12.79 -1.13 -4.97
N ARG A 226 12.50 -1.57 -3.76
CA ARG A 226 13.23 -1.19 -2.54
C ARG A 226 13.63 -2.45 -1.80
N ALA A 227 14.74 -2.35 -1.08
CA ALA A 227 15.13 -3.37 -0.11
C ALA A 227 14.64 -2.89 1.25
N GLU A 228 13.58 -3.50 1.75
CA GLU A 228 12.95 -3.15 3.03
C GLU A 228 12.97 -4.37 3.95
N ALA A 229 13.22 -4.15 5.24
CA ALA A 229 13.16 -5.19 6.24
C ALA A 229 11.70 -5.38 6.69
N ASP A 230 11.25 -6.63 6.66
CA ASP A 230 9.95 -7.09 7.13
C ASP A 230 10.13 -7.83 8.47
N PRO A 231 9.69 -7.23 9.59
CA PRO A 231 9.82 -7.83 10.90
C PRO A 231 8.79 -8.92 11.15
N VAL A 232 9.26 -10.09 11.56
CA VAL A 232 8.40 -11.16 12.08
C VAL A 232 8.17 -10.93 13.56
N VAL A 233 6.97 -10.50 13.92
CA VAL A 233 6.57 -10.26 15.32
C VAL A 233 5.59 -11.34 15.76
N ILE A 234 5.89 -12.00 16.88
CA ILE A 234 5.00 -13.00 17.51
C ILE A 234 4.86 -12.62 18.98
N ASP A 235 3.63 -12.51 19.47
CA ASP A 235 3.30 -12.13 20.85
C ASP A 235 4.02 -10.84 21.30
N GLY A 236 4.08 -9.85 20.41
CA GLY A 236 4.74 -8.56 20.63
C GLY A 236 6.27 -8.61 20.63
N LYS A 237 6.88 -9.77 20.35
CA LYS A 237 8.34 -9.96 20.30
C LYS A 237 8.84 -10.12 18.87
N VAL A 238 9.92 -9.42 18.55
CA VAL A 238 10.61 -9.54 17.26
C VAL A 238 11.36 -10.87 17.24
N GLN A 239 10.93 -11.78 16.37
CA GLN A 239 11.54 -13.10 16.19
C GLN A 239 12.62 -13.09 15.11
N ALA A 240 12.38 -12.33 14.05
CA ALA A 240 13.30 -12.20 12.93
C ALA A 240 13.09 -10.88 12.19
N LEU A 241 14.11 -10.44 11.46
CA LEU A 241 14.01 -9.43 10.43
C LEU A 241 14.30 -10.12 9.10
N ARG A 242 13.35 -10.13 8.17
CA ARG A 242 13.52 -10.73 6.85
C ARG A 242 13.56 -9.63 5.80
N SER A 243 14.06 -9.95 4.61
CA SER A 243 13.86 -9.06 3.46
C SER A 243 12.42 -9.18 2.99
N SER A 244 11.76 -8.05 2.77
CA SER A 244 10.49 -8.02 2.04
C SER A 244 10.71 -8.53 0.62
N VAL A 245 9.92 -9.51 0.20
CA VAL A 245 9.99 -10.08 -1.16
C VAL A 245 8.76 -9.63 -1.93
N GLN A 246 8.96 -8.74 -2.90
CA GLN A 246 7.97 -8.57 -3.98
C GLN A 246 7.94 -9.86 -4.79
N ASN A 247 6.74 -10.40 -4.96
CA ASN A 247 6.50 -11.61 -5.75
C ASN A 247 5.37 -11.37 -6.74
N ARG A 248 5.17 -12.33 -7.65
CA ARG A 248 4.23 -12.18 -8.75
C ARG A 248 2.78 -11.98 -8.31
N ALA A 249 2.38 -12.55 -7.18
CA ALA A 249 1.03 -12.35 -6.64
C ALA A 249 0.83 -10.91 -6.15
N GLY A 250 1.83 -10.33 -5.49
CA GLY A 250 1.81 -8.92 -5.10
C GLY A 250 1.73 -7.98 -6.30
N GLU A 251 2.45 -8.30 -7.37
CA GLU A 251 2.38 -7.57 -8.64
C GLU A 251 0.99 -7.66 -9.28
N LEU A 252 0.40 -8.86 -9.34
CA LEU A 252 -0.94 -9.10 -9.89
C LEU A 252 -1.98 -8.20 -9.22
N ILE A 253 -2.07 -8.26 -7.88
CA ILE A 253 -3.06 -7.48 -7.13
C ILE A 253 -2.78 -5.98 -7.28
N ALA A 254 -1.53 -5.55 -7.20
CA ALA A 254 -1.17 -4.15 -7.43
C ALA A 254 -1.63 -3.66 -8.81
N ASP A 255 -1.44 -4.49 -9.85
CA ASP A 255 -1.80 -4.15 -11.23
C ASP A 255 -3.31 -3.99 -11.40
N PHE A 256 -4.12 -4.82 -10.73
CA PHE A 256 -5.58 -4.73 -10.69
C PHE A 256 -6.08 -3.54 -9.87
N MET A 257 -5.52 -3.29 -8.70
CA MET A 257 -5.91 -2.14 -7.88
C MET A 257 -5.63 -0.82 -8.60
N ILE A 258 -4.51 -0.71 -9.33
CA ILE A 258 -4.21 0.47 -10.15
C ILE A 258 -5.28 0.64 -11.24
N ALA A 259 -5.61 -0.42 -11.98
CA ALA A 259 -6.63 -0.36 -13.03
C ALA A 259 -8.03 -0.01 -12.50
N ALA A 260 -8.41 -0.54 -11.33
CA ALA A 260 -9.65 -0.22 -10.66
C ALA A 260 -9.70 1.26 -10.22
N ASN A 261 -8.60 1.76 -9.66
CA ASN A 261 -8.44 3.17 -9.25
C ASN A 261 -8.52 4.14 -10.44
N GLU A 262 -7.88 3.81 -11.58
CA GLU A 262 -7.98 4.59 -12.81
C GLU A 262 -9.42 4.57 -13.36
N THR A 263 -10.06 3.41 -13.34
CA THR A 263 -11.47 3.26 -13.75
C THR A 263 -12.41 4.11 -12.91
N MET A 264 -12.23 4.12 -11.58
CA MET A 264 -12.98 4.97 -10.66
C MET A 264 -12.80 6.46 -10.98
N ALA A 265 -11.55 6.90 -11.10
CA ALA A 265 -11.23 8.30 -11.37
C ALA A 265 -11.82 8.77 -12.72
N ARG A 266 -11.66 7.97 -13.77
CA ARG A 266 -12.23 8.25 -15.10
C ARG A 266 -13.76 8.29 -15.09
N THR A 267 -14.40 7.39 -14.34
CA THR A 267 -15.88 7.34 -14.24
C THR A 267 -16.43 8.58 -13.54
N LEU A 268 -15.86 8.96 -12.41
CA LEU A 268 -16.27 10.17 -11.67
C LEU A 268 -16.06 11.42 -12.52
N ARG A 269 -14.92 11.52 -13.20
CA ARG A 269 -14.63 12.60 -14.13
C ARG A 269 -15.65 12.68 -15.27
N ALA A 270 -15.91 11.57 -15.95
CA ALA A 270 -16.83 11.52 -17.08
C ALA A 270 -18.26 11.92 -16.70
N SER A 271 -18.66 11.68 -15.44
CA SER A 271 -19.95 12.12 -14.90
C SER A 271 -19.99 13.59 -14.45
N GLY A 272 -18.86 14.31 -14.50
CA GLY A 272 -18.75 15.68 -14.00
C GLY A 272 -18.86 15.79 -12.48
N ARG A 273 -18.60 14.72 -11.73
CA ARG A 273 -18.62 14.74 -10.26
C ARG A 273 -17.28 15.19 -9.70
N SER A 274 -17.30 16.19 -8.83
CA SER A 274 -16.14 16.52 -8.01
C SER A 274 -15.75 15.33 -7.14
N SER A 275 -14.45 15.09 -7.00
CA SER A 275 -13.91 13.93 -6.25
C SER A 275 -12.52 14.21 -5.70
N ILE A 276 -12.05 13.33 -4.82
CA ILE A 276 -10.66 13.34 -4.35
C ILE A 276 -9.81 12.53 -5.33
N ARG A 277 -8.66 13.07 -5.72
CA ARG A 277 -7.65 12.39 -6.53
C ARG A 277 -6.37 12.20 -5.74
N ARG A 278 -5.60 11.16 -6.09
CA ARG A 278 -4.26 10.91 -5.57
C ARG A 278 -3.25 11.26 -6.64
N VAL A 279 -2.44 12.28 -6.40
CA VAL A 279 -1.50 12.81 -7.40
C VAL A 279 -0.08 12.73 -6.89
N VAL A 280 0.86 12.55 -7.82
CA VAL A 280 2.29 12.76 -7.61
C VAL A 280 2.70 13.73 -8.70
N ARG A 281 2.96 14.97 -8.32
CA ARG A 281 3.32 16.01 -9.28
C ARG A 281 4.63 15.68 -9.98
N SER A 282 4.87 16.33 -11.11
CA SER A 282 6.19 16.32 -11.74
C SER A 282 7.26 16.73 -10.73
N PRO A 283 8.40 16.02 -10.66
CA PRO A 283 9.42 16.29 -9.66
C PRO A 283 9.95 17.73 -9.71
N GLU A 284 9.76 18.50 -8.64
CA GLU A 284 10.36 19.85 -8.52
C GLU A 284 11.90 19.80 -8.59
N ARG A 285 12.48 18.68 -8.13
CA ARG A 285 13.92 18.44 -8.12
C ARG A 285 14.41 17.64 -9.33
N TRP A 286 13.73 17.76 -10.48
CA TRP A 286 14.10 17.05 -11.71
C TRP A 286 15.55 17.29 -12.13
N SER A 287 16.06 18.52 -12.04
CA SER A 287 17.45 18.83 -12.37
C SER A 287 18.47 18.03 -11.56
N ARG A 288 18.14 17.68 -10.30
CA ARG A 288 18.97 16.79 -9.48
C ARG A 288 18.87 15.32 -9.93
N ILE A 289 17.70 14.88 -10.39
CA ILE A 289 17.54 13.56 -11.01
C ILE A 289 18.40 13.49 -12.28
N VAL A 290 18.32 14.51 -13.16
CA VAL A 290 19.16 14.60 -14.37
C VAL A 290 20.65 14.51 -14.03
N ALA A 291 21.13 15.27 -13.04
CA ALA A 291 22.53 15.24 -12.62
C ALA A 291 22.97 13.87 -12.07
N LEU A 292 22.10 13.23 -11.28
CA LEU A 292 22.35 11.88 -10.74
C LEU A 292 22.44 10.84 -11.86
N VAL A 293 21.55 10.93 -12.85
CA VAL A 293 21.54 10.03 -14.01
C VAL A 293 22.75 10.26 -14.92
N ALA A 294 23.16 11.52 -15.11
CA ALA A 294 24.37 11.88 -15.85
C ALA A 294 25.64 11.29 -15.22
N ALA A 295 25.73 11.27 -13.89
CA ALA A 295 26.84 10.63 -13.18
C ALA A 295 26.94 9.10 -13.42
N LYS A 296 25.86 8.47 -13.90
CA LYS A 296 25.81 7.06 -14.31
C LYS A 296 25.96 6.86 -15.83
N GLY A 297 26.31 7.91 -16.57
CA GLY A 297 26.61 7.84 -18.01
C GLY A 297 25.37 7.90 -18.92
N THR A 298 24.20 8.27 -18.41
CA THR A 298 22.97 8.43 -19.19
C THR A 298 22.49 9.87 -19.16
N THR A 299 21.89 10.37 -20.24
CA THR A 299 21.33 11.73 -20.28
C THR A 299 19.81 11.66 -20.26
N LEU A 300 19.19 12.45 -19.39
CA LEU A 300 17.74 12.68 -19.39
C LEU A 300 17.41 14.05 -20.00
N PRO A 301 16.21 14.24 -20.55
CA PRO A 301 15.75 15.54 -21.01
C PRO A 301 15.71 16.57 -19.86
N ALA A 302 15.81 17.85 -20.21
CA ALA A 302 15.75 18.95 -19.24
C ALA A 302 14.37 19.09 -18.57
N THR A 303 13.31 18.68 -19.27
CA THR A 303 11.93 18.63 -18.76
C THR A 303 11.62 17.24 -18.19
N PRO A 304 10.81 17.14 -17.12
CA PRO A 304 10.39 15.85 -16.55
C PRO A 304 9.79 14.91 -17.59
N ASP A 305 10.36 13.71 -17.69
CA ASP A 305 9.94 12.65 -18.60
C ASP A 305 10.02 11.31 -17.87
N SER A 306 8.86 10.74 -17.53
CA SER A 306 8.78 9.48 -16.78
C SER A 306 9.22 8.28 -17.63
N ALA A 307 9.00 8.29 -18.95
CA ALA A 307 9.40 7.20 -19.83
C ALA A 307 10.92 7.12 -19.96
N ALA A 308 11.59 8.27 -20.17
CA ALA A 308 13.06 8.32 -20.21
C ALA A 308 13.68 7.90 -18.87
N LEU A 309 13.09 8.33 -17.75
CA LEU A 309 13.54 7.90 -16.42
C LEU A 309 13.31 6.40 -16.19
N ASN A 310 12.17 5.85 -16.61
CA ASN A 310 11.87 4.43 -16.50
C ASN A 310 12.88 3.58 -17.27
N GLN A 311 13.19 3.96 -18.51
CA GLN A 311 14.18 3.27 -19.34
C GLN A 311 15.55 3.21 -18.65
N PHE A 312 15.97 4.34 -18.06
CA PHE A 312 17.20 4.38 -17.26
C PHE A 312 17.12 3.44 -16.04
N LEU A 313 16.03 3.50 -15.26
CA LEU A 313 15.85 2.66 -14.07
C LEU A 313 15.88 1.17 -14.41
N GLN A 314 15.21 0.74 -15.49
CA GLN A 314 15.23 -0.65 -15.95
C GLN A 314 16.64 -1.11 -16.33
N ALA A 315 17.39 -0.28 -17.06
CA ALA A 315 18.77 -0.59 -17.42
C ALA A 315 19.67 -0.73 -16.18
N GLN A 316 19.49 0.13 -15.18
CA GLN A 316 20.26 0.06 -13.93
C GLN A 316 19.88 -1.16 -13.08
N ARG A 317 18.59 -1.51 -13.01
CA ARG A 317 18.13 -2.73 -12.31
C ARG A 317 18.74 -3.99 -12.90
N ALA A 318 18.84 -4.07 -14.23
CA ALA A 318 19.47 -5.19 -14.93
C ALA A 318 21.00 -5.22 -14.74
N ALA A 319 21.66 -4.06 -14.74
CA ALA A 319 23.11 -3.97 -14.65
C ALA A 319 23.67 -4.19 -13.24
N ASP A 320 22.99 -3.66 -12.21
CA ASP A 320 23.43 -3.74 -10.80
C ASP A 320 22.20 -3.92 -9.87
N PRO A 321 21.61 -5.12 -9.82
CA PRO A 321 20.42 -5.38 -9.00
C PRO A 321 20.66 -5.21 -7.50
N LEU A 322 21.92 -5.32 -7.06
CA LEU A 322 22.30 -5.18 -5.65
C LEU A 322 22.24 -3.72 -5.18
N ARG A 323 22.73 -2.77 -6.00
CA ARG A 323 22.72 -1.33 -5.69
C ARG A 323 21.48 -0.60 -6.21
N TYR A 324 20.71 -1.21 -7.11
CA TYR A 324 19.49 -0.62 -7.66
C TYR A 324 18.52 -0.09 -6.58
N PRO A 325 18.28 -0.77 -5.45
CA PRO A 325 17.40 -0.25 -4.40
C PRO A 325 17.81 1.12 -3.84
N ASP A 326 19.11 1.45 -3.77
CA ASP A 326 19.58 2.75 -3.26
C ASP A 326 19.43 3.86 -4.29
N LEU A 327 19.69 3.53 -5.56
CA LEU A 327 19.43 4.42 -6.69
C LEU A 327 17.94 4.75 -6.76
N SER A 328 17.11 3.72 -6.73
CA SER A 328 15.64 3.77 -6.67
C SER A 328 15.18 4.67 -5.51
N LEU A 329 15.65 4.42 -4.29
CA LEU A 329 15.32 5.23 -3.11
C LEU A 329 15.76 6.70 -3.26
N SER A 330 16.94 6.96 -3.84
CA SER A 330 17.46 8.31 -4.07
C SER A 330 16.57 9.09 -5.03
N ILE A 331 16.15 8.45 -6.13
CA ILE A 331 15.24 9.05 -7.12
C ILE A 331 13.86 9.28 -6.51
N ILE A 332 13.29 8.29 -5.79
CA ILE A 332 12.01 8.44 -5.08
C ILE A 332 12.03 9.64 -4.13
N LYS A 333 13.10 9.80 -3.35
CA LYS A 333 13.26 10.96 -2.45
C LYS A 333 13.26 12.28 -3.22
N LEU A 334 13.74 12.31 -4.46
CA LEU A 334 13.75 13.52 -5.30
C LEU A 334 12.40 13.80 -5.99
N MET A 335 11.57 12.78 -6.22
CA MET A 335 10.26 12.93 -6.88
C MET A 335 9.25 13.75 -6.08
N GLY A 336 9.31 13.68 -4.74
CA GLY A 336 8.31 14.28 -3.86
C GLY A 336 7.22 13.29 -3.44
N PRO A 337 6.43 13.63 -2.41
CA PRO A 337 5.38 12.76 -1.91
C PRO A 337 4.14 12.79 -2.82
N GLY A 338 3.35 11.72 -2.79
CA GLY A 338 1.97 11.78 -3.27
C GLY A 338 1.07 12.51 -2.29
N GLU A 339 0.07 13.22 -2.83
CA GLU A 339 -0.90 14.03 -2.09
C GLU A 339 -2.32 13.76 -2.57
N TYR A 340 -3.30 14.00 -1.70
CA TYR A 340 -4.71 14.03 -2.07
C TYR A 340 -5.11 15.45 -2.45
N VAL A 341 -5.82 15.61 -3.56
CA VAL A 341 -6.29 16.91 -4.07
C VAL A 341 -7.75 16.83 -4.50
N LEU A 342 -8.45 17.96 -4.45
CA LEU A 342 -9.77 18.12 -5.05
C LEU A 342 -9.63 18.16 -6.57
N ALA A 343 -10.35 17.29 -7.26
CA ALA A 343 -10.66 17.42 -8.67
C ALA A 343 -12.11 17.89 -8.83
N ARG A 344 -12.29 19.10 -9.39
CA ARG A 344 -13.62 19.68 -9.57
C ARG A 344 -14.30 19.11 -10.82
N GLY A 345 -15.59 18.88 -10.70
CA GLY A 345 -16.44 18.47 -11.82
C GLY A 345 -16.44 19.51 -12.94
N GLY A 346 -16.12 19.09 -14.16
CA GLY A 346 -16.18 19.95 -15.35
C GLY A 346 -14.99 20.89 -15.56
N GLU A 347 -13.99 20.89 -14.67
CA GLU A 347 -12.73 21.62 -14.89
C GLU A 347 -11.73 20.80 -15.75
N PRO A 348 -10.84 21.48 -16.50
CA PRO A 348 -9.80 20.81 -17.30
C PRO A 348 -8.75 20.10 -16.44
N ASP A 349 -7.93 19.29 -17.10
CA ASP A 349 -6.94 18.41 -16.47
C ASP A 349 -6.08 19.08 -15.38
N GLN A 350 -6.12 18.50 -14.19
CA GLN A 350 -5.14 18.72 -13.13
C GLN A 350 -3.93 17.81 -13.30
N PRO A 351 -2.79 18.10 -12.63
CA PRO A 351 -1.61 17.24 -12.70
C PRO A 351 -1.92 15.78 -12.36
N GLY A 352 -1.45 14.87 -13.19
CA GLY A 352 -1.58 13.43 -12.99
C GLY A 352 -0.68 12.85 -11.90
N HIS A 353 -0.53 11.53 -11.90
CA HIS A 353 0.37 10.78 -11.04
C HIS A 353 1.64 10.40 -11.82
N PHE A 354 2.68 11.24 -11.73
CA PHE A 354 3.93 11.12 -12.50
C PHE A 354 4.55 9.72 -12.39
N GLY A 355 4.61 9.14 -11.18
CA GLY A 355 5.21 7.82 -10.98
C GLY A 355 4.44 6.66 -11.62
N LEU A 356 3.14 6.82 -11.87
CA LEU A 356 2.30 5.80 -12.49
C LEU A 356 2.08 6.07 -13.98
N ALA A 357 2.58 7.19 -14.51
CA ALA A 357 2.22 7.72 -15.82
C ALA A 357 0.69 7.79 -16.06
N ALA A 358 -0.08 8.02 -14.99
CA ALA A 358 -1.53 8.04 -15.03
C ALA A 358 -2.06 9.47 -14.94
N LEU A 359 -2.93 9.87 -15.87
CA LEU A 359 -3.56 11.20 -15.83
C LEU A 359 -4.69 11.28 -14.82
N ASP A 360 -5.49 10.23 -14.66
CA ASP A 360 -6.62 10.16 -13.72
C ASP A 360 -6.37 9.00 -12.74
N TYR A 361 -6.13 9.34 -11.47
CA TYR A 361 -5.86 8.35 -10.42
C TYR A 361 -6.46 8.79 -9.09
N THR A 362 -7.11 7.86 -8.40
CA THR A 362 -7.63 8.03 -7.03
C THR A 362 -7.33 6.78 -6.20
N HIS A 363 -7.56 6.83 -4.90
CA HIS A 363 -7.61 5.62 -4.07
C HIS A 363 -9.08 5.26 -3.83
N SER A 364 -9.49 4.07 -4.24
CA SER A 364 -10.85 3.56 -4.07
C SER A 364 -10.95 2.08 -3.73
N THR A 365 -9.82 1.41 -3.49
CA THR A 365 -9.76 -0.04 -3.30
C THR A 365 -9.40 -0.50 -1.88
N ALA A 366 -9.35 0.40 -0.90
CA ALA A 366 -9.06 0.06 0.50
C ALA A 366 -9.89 0.83 1.55
N PRO A 367 -11.23 0.80 1.46
CA PRO A 367 -12.12 1.61 2.29
C PRO A 367 -12.14 1.22 3.79
N ASN A 368 -11.74 0.00 4.18
CA ASN A 368 -11.65 -0.37 5.60
C ASN A 368 -10.51 0.37 6.32
N ARG A 369 -9.51 0.84 5.57
CA ARG A 369 -8.27 1.42 6.11
C ARG A 369 -7.88 2.77 5.53
N ARG A 370 -8.69 3.36 4.65
CA ARG A 370 -8.47 4.71 4.10
C ARG A 370 -9.78 5.49 3.96
N PHE A 371 -9.83 6.66 4.58
CA PHE A 371 -11.02 7.52 4.59
C PHE A 371 -11.28 8.15 3.23
N ALA A 372 -10.23 8.44 2.45
CA ALA A 372 -10.37 8.95 1.08
C ALA A 372 -11.14 7.96 0.18
N ASP A 373 -10.92 6.66 0.35
CA ASP A 373 -11.64 5.61 -0.36
C ASP A 373 -13.11 5.54 0.07
N LEU A 374 -13.40 5.67 1.37
CA LEU A 374 -14.77 5.75 1.90
C LEU A 374 -15.54 6.97 1.36
N VAL A 375 -14.89 8.14 1.29
CA VAL A 375 -15.44 9.34 0.66
C VAL A 375 -15.71 9.10 -0.83
N THR A 376 -14.78 8.46 -1.53
CA THR A 376 -14.93 8.10 -2.94
C THR A 376 -16.11 7.15 -3.17
N GLN A 377 -16.33 6.17 -2.29
CA GLN A 377 -17.50 5.28 -2.34
C GLN A 377 -18.81 6.05 -2.20
N ARG A 378 -18.89 7.01 -1.28
CA ARG A 378 -20.10 7.84 -1.11
C ARG A 378 -20.38 8.67 -2.35
N VAL A 379 -19.35 9.28 -2.94
CA VAL A 379 -19.47 10.09 -4.17
C VAL A 379 -19.94 9.22 -5.34
N VAL A 380 -19.33 8.05 -5.57
CA VAL A 380 -19.72 7.19 -6.70
C VAL A 380 -21.09 6.56 -6.50
N LYS A 381 -21.50 6.22 -5.27
CA LYS A 381 -22.87 5.72 -5.01
C LYS A 381 -23.93 6.81 -5.24
N ALA A 382 -23.67 8.05 -4.83
CA ALA A 382 -24.57 9.16 -5.14
C ALA A 382 -24.66 9.42 -6.65
N MET A 383 -23.53 9.29 -7.38
CA MET A 383 -23.51 9.35 -8.84
C MET A 383 -24.38 8.26 -9.46
N LEU A 384 -24.19 6.99 -9.06
CA LEU A 384 -24.96 5.84 -9.56
C LEU A 384 -26.46 5.96 -9.26
N ALA A 385 -26.82 6.51 -8.09
CA ALA A 385 -28.20 6.74 -7.70
C ALA A 385 -28.84 7.99 -8.35
N GLY A 386 -28.07 8.81 -9.08
CA GLY A 386 -28.55 10.07 -9.65
C GLY A 386 -28.90 11.12 -8.59
N THR A 387 -28.36 11.01 -7.37
CA THR A 387 -28.65 11.92 -6.26
C THR A 387 -27.60 13.04 -6.13
N PRO A 388 -27.88 14.13 -5.38
CA PRO A 388 -26.89 15.18 -5.14
C PRO A 388 -25.59 14.65 -4.55
N ALA A 389 -24.47 15.33 -4.82
CA ALA A 389 -23.18 14.94 -4.27
C ALA A 389 -23.22 15.03 -2.74
N PRO A 390 -22.64 14.05 -2.01
CA PRO A 390 -22.69 14.03 -0.54
C PRO A 390 -21.75 15.05 0.11
N TYR A 391 -20.87 15.66 -0.69
CA TYR A 391 -19.91 16.66 -0.28
C TYR A 391 -19.90 17.82 -1.26
N THR A 392 -19.75 19.02 -0.72
CA THR A 392 -19.37 20.22 -1.46
C THR A 392 -17.89 20.19 -1.87
N ASP A 393 -17.51 21.02 -2.83
CA ASP A 393 -16.11 21.17 -3.23
C ASP A 393 -15.21 21.60 -2.05
N ASP A 394 -15.70 22.50 -1.19
CA ASP A 394 -14.96 22.96 -0.01
C ASP A 394 -14.75 21.83 1.01
N GLU A 395 -15.78 20.98 1.23
CA GLU A 395 -15.63 19.78 2.06
C GLU A 395 -14.61 18.81 1.47
N LEU A 396 -14.67 18.54 0.16
CA LEU A 396 -13.73 17.64 -0.51
C LEU A 396 -12.28 18.18 -0.45
N ALA A 397 -12.09 19.48 -0.66
CA ALA A 397 -10.78 20.12 -0.53
C ALA A 397 -10.22 20.00 0.89
N ALA A 398 -11.05 20.27 1.91
CA ALA A 398 -10.66 20.14 3.31
C ALA A 398 -10.32 18.68 3.69
N ILE A 399 -11.10 17.72 3.21
CA ILE A 399 -10.84 16.29 3.44
C ILE A 399 -9.53 15.87 2.75
N ALA A 400 -9.31 16.28 1.49
CA ALA A 400 -8.10 15.96 0.76
C ALA A 400 -6.84 16.51 1.46
N GLN A 401 -6.89 17.76 1.93
CA GLN A 401 -5.82 18.35 2.72
C GLN A 401 -5.56 17.57 4.01
N HIS A 402 -6.60 17.28 4.80
CA HIS A 402 -6.46 16.55 6.06
C HIS A 402 -5.89 15.13 5.85
N CYS A 403 -6.36 14.40 4.84
CA CYS A 403 -5.81 13.09 4.47
C CYS A 403 -4.32 13.18 4.09
N THR A 404 -3.87 14.26 3.43
CA THR A 404 -2.46 14.46 3.07
C THR A 404 -1.59 14.75 4.30
N GLU A 405 -2.09 15.57 5.21
CA GLU A 405 -1.42 15.88 6.48
C GLU A 405 -1.27 14.63 7.36
N ARG A 406 -2.34 13.84 7.49
CA ARG A 406 -2.35 12.59 8.26
C ARG A 406 -1.51 11.49 7.62
N ASP A 407 -1.46 11.39 6.29
CA ASP A 407 -0.51 10.51 5.57
C ASP A 407 0.94 10.85 5.92
N SER A 408 1.27 12.14 5.97
CA SER A 408 2.61 12.57 6.38
C SER A 408 2.93 12.22 7.83
N ALA A 409 1.96 12.33 8.75
CA ALA A 409 2.10 11.96 10.17
C ALA A 409 2.23 10.45 10.36
N ALA A 410 1.37 9.65 9.72
CA ALA A 410 1.40 8.18 9.79
C ALA A 410 2.77 7.63 9.35
N ARG A 411 3.30 8.12 8.23
CA ARG A 411 4.64 7.71 7.77
C ARG A 411 5.76 8.04 8.76
N LYS A 412 5.60 9.05 9.63
CA LYS A 412 6.59 9.32 10.71
C LYS A 412 6.52 8.23 11.77
N VAL A 413 5.32 7.89 12.23
CA VAL A 413 5.06 6.81 13.19
C VAL A 413 5.61 5.49 12.66
N GLU A 414 5.25 5.10 11.44
CA GLU A 414 5.67 3.83 10.83
C GLU A 414 7.19 3.74 10.69
N ARG A 415 7.84 4.80 10.19
CA ARG A 415 9.32 4.84 10.09
C ARG A 415 10.00 4.78 11.45
N ALA A 416 9.47 5.48 12.45
CA ALA A 416 10.02 5.46 13.80
C ALA A 416 9.91 4.04 14.37
N MET A 417 8.75 3.41 14.24
CA MET A 417 8.50 2.07 14.74
C MET A 417 9.31 1.01 13.99
N GLN A 418 9.43 1.10 12.66
CA GLN A 418 10.27 0.17 11.89
C GLN A 418 11.73 0.22 12.35
N LYS A 419 12.28 1.40 12.66
CA LYS A 419 13.63 1.53 13.23
C LYS A 419 13.75 0.93 14.63
N ARG A 420 12.76 1.14 15.50
CA ARG A 420 12.75 0.56 16.86
C ARG A 420 12.68 -0.97 16.81
N VAL A 421 11.79 -1.50 15.97
CA VAL A 421 11.62 -2.94 15.74
C VAL A 421 12.90 -3.54 15.17
N ALA A 422 13.54 -2.87 14.19
CA ALA A 422 14.82 -3.29 13.66
C ALA A 422 15.93 -3.27 14.72
N ALA A 423 16.00 -2.22 15.55
CA ALA A 423 16.94 -2.14 16.65
C ALA A 423 16.76 -3.30 17.64
N VAL A 424 15.52 -3.60 18.07
CA VAL A 424 15.22 -4.77 18.92
C VAL A 424 15.68 -6.07 18.25
N GLY A 425 15.33 -6.28 16.98
CA GLY A 425 15.68 -7.48 16.24
C GLY A 425 17.20 -7.68 16.04
N LEU A 426 17.98 -6.60 16.08
CA LEU A 426 19.43 -6.63 15.90
C LEU A 426 20.24 -6.69 17.20
N GLN A 427 19.62 -6.59 18.38
CA GLN A 427 20.35 -6.55 19.66
C GLN A 427 21.26 -7.78 19.88
N SER A 428 20.81 -8.96 19.46
CA SER A 428 21.59 -10.21 19.55
C SER A 428 22.74 -10.29 18.55
N SER A 429 22.82 -9.36 17.59
CA SER A 429 23.83 -9.33 16.53
C SER A 429 24.92 -8.27 16.76
N ILE A 430 24.92 -7.61 17.93
CA ILE A 430 25.96 -6.64 18.28
C ILE A 430 27.32 -7.35 18.29
N GLY A 431 28.30 -6.76 17.60
CA GLY A 431 29.63 -7.34 17.38
C GLY A 431 29.77 -8.16 16.09
N HIS A 432 28.67 -8.52 15.42
CA HIS A 432 28.72 -9.21 14.12
C HIS A 432 29.06 -8.25 12.97
N GLN A 433 29.66 -8.82 11.93
CA GLN A 433 29.96 -8.11 10.69
C GLN A 433 28.84 -8.26 9.68
N PHE A 434 28.60 -7.19 8.92
CA PHE A 434 27.59 -7.10 7.89
C PHE A 434 28.20 -6.49 6.63
N HIS A 435 27.77 -6.99 5.48
CA HIS A 435 28.03 -6.35 4.20
C HIS A 435 26.91 -5.35 3.89
N GLY A 436 27.30 -4.19 3.37
CA GLY A 436 26.34 -3.15 3.03
C GLY A 436 26.87 -2.16 2.02
N VAL A 437 26.04 -1.16 1.76
CA VAL A 437 26.29 -0.08 0.82
C VAL A 437 26.03 1.26 1.48
N ILE A 438 26.89 2.24 1.21
CA ILE A 438 26.74 3.60 1.76
C ILE A 438 25.57 4.30 1.06
N THR A 439 24.56 4.68 1.85
CA THR A 439 23.33 5.34 1.37
C THR A 439 23.34 6.84 1.58
N GLY A 440 24.28 7.36 2.36
CA GLY A 440 24.48 8.79 2.57
C GLY A 440 25.85 9.10 3.17
N ALA A 441 26.52 10.14 2.67
CA ALA A 441 27.74 10.69 3.24
C ALA A 441 27.62 12.22 3.24
N LYS A 442 27.35 12.82 4.41
CA LYS A 442 27.16 14.27 4.60
C LYS A 442 27.67 14.70 5.97
N ASP A 443 27.71 16.01 6.22
CA ASP A 443 28.13 16.59 7.52
C ASP A 443 27.40 16.01 8.73
N LYS A 444 26.14 15.55 8.54
CA LYS A 444 25.31 14.96 9.61
C LYS A 444 25.67 13.50 9.93
N GLY A 445 26.51 12.87 9.11
CA GLY A 445 27.00 11.51 9.27
C GLY A 445 26.99 10.71 7.97
N THR A 446 27.67 9.57 8.03
CA THR A 446 27.68 8.55 6.99
C THR A 446 26.72 7.42 7.39
N PHE A 447 25.91 6.95 6.44
CA PHE A 447 24.88 5.93 6.65
C PHE A 447 25.13 4.74 5.73
N VAL A 448 24.90 3.55 6.25
CA VAL A 448 25.05 2.28 5.55
C VAL A 448 23.75 1.50 5.64
N ARG A 449 23.31 0.93 4.51
CA ARG A 449 22.27 -0.10 4.48
C ARG A 449 22.96 -1.44 4.32
N VAL A 450 22.82 -2.30 5.33
CA VAL A 450 23.33 -3.69 5.24
C VAL A 450 22.40 -4.52 4.36
N PHE A 451 22.90 -5.61 3.76
CA PHE A 451 22.11 -6.36 2.78
C PHE A 451 21.16 -7.38 3.41
N ASP A 452 21.55 -7.97 4.54
CA ASP A 452 20.76 -8.99 5.22
C ASP A 452 20.87 -8.83 6.76
N PRO A 453 19.77 -8.43 7.45
CA PRO A 453 18.53 -7.88 6.88
C PRO A 453 18.74 -6.47 6.29
N PRO A 454 17.91 -5.99 5.34
CA PRO A 454 18.09 -4.71 4.66
C PRO A 454 17.79 -3.48 5.55
N VAL A 455 18.63 -3.25 6.55
CA VAL A 455 18.47 -2.23 7.59
C VAL A 455 19.51 -1.11 7.41
N GLU A 456 19.07 0.14 7.57
CA GLU A 456 19.94 1.32 7.51
C GLU A 456 20.37 1.76 8.91
N GLY A 457 21.66 2.06 9.08
CA GLY A 457 22.24 2.58 10.31
C GLY A 457 23.37 3.59 10.05
N LYS A 458 23.84 4.26 11.10
CA LYS A 458 24.89 5.27 11.02
C LYS A 458 26.27 4.64 11.24
N ILE A 459 27.27 5.02 10.45
CA ILE A 459 28.67 4.70 10.73
C ILE A 459 29.20 5.72 11.73
N ILE A 460 29.47 5.30 12.96
CA ILE A 460 29.93 6.17 14.06
C ILE A 460 31.45 6.21 14.20
N ARG A 461 32.18 5.28 13.57
CA ARG A 461 33.65 5.24 13.51
C ARG A 461 34.13 4.62 12.21
N GLY A 462 35.21 5.16 11.65
CA GLY A 462 35.81 4.67 10.41
C GLY A 462 35.05 5.12 9.16
N ALA A 463 34.41 6.29 9.19
CA ALA A 463 33.63 6.81 8.08
C ALA A 463 34.48 7.56 7.03
N GLU A 464 35.75 7.80 7.31
CA GLU A 464 36.64 8.60 6.49
C GLU A 464 36.82 7.99 5.09
N GLY A 465 36.68 8.82 4.06
CA GLY A 465 36.85 8.42 2.66
C GLY A 465 35.71 7.59 2.07
N LEU A 466 34.60 7.40 2.79
CA LEU A 466 33.41 6.74 2.28
C LEU A 466 32.48 7.72 1.55
N ASP A 467 31.97 7.31 0.40
CA ASP A 467 30.95 8.03 -0.35
C ASP A 467 29.77 7.13 -0.75
N VAL A 468 28.68 7.75 -1.17
CA VAL A 468 27.44 7.05 -1.56
C VAL A 468 27.70 6.06 -2.69
N GLY A 469 27.28 4.80 -2.47
CA GLY A 469 27.46 3.69 -3.41
C GLY A 469 28.65 2.77 -3.10
N ASP A 470 29.55 3.17 -2.20
CA ASP A 470 30.64 2.30 -1.74
C ASP A 470 30.09 1.06 -1.04
N THR A 471 30.65 -0.11 -1.37
CA THR A 471 30.37 -1.37 -0.66
C THR A 471 31.36 -1.54 0.47
N VAL A 472 30.85 -1.84 1.67
CA VAL A 472 31.65 -1.91 2.89
C VAL A 472 31.29 -3.13 3.72
N THR A 473 32.27 -3.58 4.51
CA THR A 473 32.01 -4.48 5.64
C THR A 473 32.05 -3.66 6.92
N VAL A 474 30.98 -3.73 7.71
CA VAL A 474 30.83 -2.97 8.95
C VAL A 474 30.46 -3.89 10.11
N THR A 475 30.89 -3.56 11.32
CA THR A 475 30.49 -4.26 12.54
C THR A 475 29.37 -3.50 13.23
N LEU A 476 28.29 -4.19 13.62
CA LEU A 476 27.22 -3.59 14.43
C LEU A 476 27.76 -3.26 15.82
N ALA A 477 27.81 -1.98 16.18
CA ALA A 477 28.35 -1.51 17.44
C ALA A 477 27.26 -1.25 18.48
N ASN A 478 26.07 -0.81 18.06
CA ASN A 478 24.96 -0.51 18.95
C ASN A 478 23.60 -0.68 18.24
N ALA A 479 22.59 -1.12 18.97
CA ALA A 479 21.20 -1.20 18.54
C ALA A 479 20.29 -0.77 19.69
N ASP A 480 19.86 0.49 19.65
CA ASP A 480 19.13 1.15 20.74
C ASP A 480 17.69 1.47 20.33
N PRO A 481 16.70 0.68 20.79
CA PRO A 481 15.31 0.91 20.46
C PRO A 481 14.68 2.11 21.19
N VAL A 482 15.29 2.66 22.24
CA VAL A 482 14.79 3.86 22.95
C VAL A 482 14.99 5.11 22.10
N HIS A 483 16.12 5.21 21.42
CA HIS A 483 16.43 6.32 20.52
C HIS A 483 16.23 6.00 19.04
N ALA A 484 15.85 4.75 18.73
CA ALA A 484 15.73 4.24 17.36
C ALA A 484 17.05 4.34 16.57
N PHE A 485 18.16 4.00 17.24
CA PHE A 485 19.51 4.03 16.67
C PHE A 485 20.02 2.63 16.33
N ILE A 486 20.74 2.57 15.22
CA ILE A 486 21.46 1.40 14.75
C ILE A 486 22.80 1.95 14.28
N ASP A 487 23.86 1.60 15.00
CA ASP A 487 25.19 2.18 14.78
C ASP A 487 26.19 1.11 14.40
N PHE A 488 26.98 1.43 13.38
CA PHE A 488 27.99 0.59 12.79
C PHE A 488 29.38 1.22 12.94
N THR A 489 30.41 0.38 12.92
CA THR A 489 31.80 0.82 12.83
C THR A 489 32.50 0.08 11.70
N ARG A 490 33.38 0.78 10.97
CA ARG A 490 34.35 0.15 10.08
C ARG A 490 35.67 -0.02 10.85
N PRO A 491 36.34 -1.18 10.74
CA PRO A 491 37.68 -1.38 11.32
C PRO A 491 38.72 -0.41 10.75
#